data_AF-A0A525D524-F1
#
_entry.id   AF-A0A525D524-F1
#
_cell.length_a   1.000
_cell.length_b   1.000
_cell.length_c   1.000
_cell.angle_alpha   90.00
_cell.angle_beta   90.00
_cell.angle_gamma   90.00
#
_symmetry.space_group_name_H-M   'P 1'
#
loop_
_entity.id
_entity.type
_entity.pdbx_description
1 polymer ?
#
loop_
_entity_poly.entity_id
_entity_poly.type
_entity_poly.pdbx_seq_one_letter_code
_entity_poly.pdbx_strand_id
1 'polypeptide(L)'
;MFSEKISYRAGSERVVKLVIYIGVVSFLLYCLRIKLGNDFEAAQWLKLAKRFSIALLLGALILWRINTSELRLPLLVSRQGLVVIMFLAFLFYPLISHYSAISRGVEKTAQTITRKNDGAGIAKFLQLKSFPSEFESKREKFFSLSKTFIHFNALIKVHILGVSPNKNVAVGKNGFYFEGWGARKVERGIVENFDNIADYMGQIPFSPAELRRWKQTLEERQYWLNEKGVRYAFVLAPTKALVYPEYLPSSLQRVNQGITRYQQLSAYLKDYTSLHFVDLLPPLLETKETQPYPLLFYKTDFHWNFFGAFIAYREIVTQLEKEIPELSFRSPDLDEFDLEIDENWAHPRFLNMIGLPERFHRNEHYLTFIPKPATGYDQALDLPEGGIQDVYPREVELDAPGNKPLKIRMIRNPGAEINSLLLLGDSFFEKCVYFFSGQAKEVYNYRTIVNFPYHIFRYEKPELVIQEILNMFLLRKPPLNPPRVAKSYPQKKYHDSRQLARYESHQLTVSVSSHGNGTAKIAIELPDQKTLAAGEFRTVKIKLLSKTPGTYQFVSSSNSEAPSQKRTMRAGKNVVYTLLPPHHTNIIELMVETAREEGIPEIDSVSVRTDLKE
;
A
#
# COMPACT_ATOMS: atom_id res chain seq x y z
N MET A 1 44.22 -63.97 -46.51
CA MET A 1 45.39 -63.68 -45.65
C MET A 1 45.95 -62.34 -46.10
N PHE A 2 45.96 -61.22 -45.38
CA PHE A 2 45.71 -60.87 -43.99
C PHE A 2 45.16 -59.44 -44.00
N SER A 3 43.92 -59.25 -43.55
CA SER A 3 43.35 -57.96 -43.18
C SER A 3 43.58 -57.81 -41.67
N GLU A 4 44.77 -57.36 -41.29
CA GLU A 4 45.08 -57.17 -39.87
C GLU A 4 46.17 -56.11 -39.70
N LYS A 5 45.82 -54.84 -39.92
CA LYS A 5 46.71 -53.74 -39.55
C LYS A 5 46.04 -52.38 -39.32
N ILE A 6 44.80 -52.34 -38.84
CA ILE A 6 44.20 -51.09 -38.31
C ILE A 6 43.31 -51.42 -37.10
N SER A 7 43.92 -51.76 -35.96
CA SER A 7 43.20 -51.85 -34.67
C SER A 7 44.01 -51.27 -33.50
N TYR A 8 45.31 -51.00 -33.68
CA TYR A 8 46.18 -50.58 -32.57
C TYR A 8 46.18 -49.07 -32.24
N ARG A 9 45.63 -48.19 -33.09
CA ARG A 9 45.65 -46.73 -32.85
C ARG A 9 44.51 -46.19 -31.97
N ALA A 10 43.30 -46.76 -32.06
CA ALA A 10 42.13 -46.26 -31.31
C ALA A 10 42.18 -46.58 -29.79
N GLY A 11 42.85 -47.66 -29.39
CA GLY A 11 43.07 -47.99 -27.98
C GLY A 11 44.05 -47.02 -27.30
N SER A 12 45.10 -46.58 -28.00
CA SER A 12 46.14 -45.71 -27.44
C SER A 12 45.63 -44.31 -27.07
N GLU A 13 44.78 -43.70 -27.89
CA GLU A 13 44.26 -42.35 -27.63
C GLU A 13 43.24 -42.33 -26.48
N ARG A 14 42.45 -43.41 -26.33
CA ARG A 14 41.53 -43.58 -25.20
C ARG A 14 42.26 -43.82 -23.88
N VAL A 15 43.31 -44.65 -23.91
CA VAL A 15 44.16 -44.91 -22.73
C VAL A 15 44.92 -43.65 -22.32
N VAL A 16 45.46 -42.90 -23.28
CA VAL A 16 46.13 -41.61 -23.00
C VAL A 16 45.17 -40.57 -22.43
N LYS A 17 43.94 -40.44 -22.96
CA LYS A 17 42.91 -39.56 -22.39
C LYS A 17 42.51 -39.99 -20.98
N LEU A 18 42.41 -41.30 -20.71
CA LEU A 18 42.11 -41.83 -19.38
C LEU A 18 43.24 -41.56 -18.39
N VAL A 19 44.50 -41.75 -18.79
CA VAL A 19 45.68 -41.48 -17.94
C VAL A 19 45.82 -39.99 -17.64
N ILE A 20 45.62 -39.12 -18.64
CA ILE A 20 45.60 -37.66 -18.43
C ILE A 20 44.46 -37.27 -17.48
N TYR A 21 43.27 -37.86 -17.65
CA TYR A 21 42.13 -37.58 -16.78
C TYR A 21 42.37 -38.03 -15.34
N ILE A 22 42.90 -39.24 -15.14
CA ILE A 22 43.29 -39.76 -13.82
C ILE A 22 44.39 -38.90 -13.21
N GLY A 23 45.38 -38.47 -13.99
CA GLY A 23 46.47 -37.59 -13.54
C GLY A 23 45.97 -36.23 -13.07
N VAL A 24 45.12 -35.57 -13.86
CA VAL A 24 44.52 -34.27 -13.52
C VAL A 24 43.60 -34.40 -12.31
N VAL A 25 42.78 -35.45 -12.23
CA VAL A 25 41.89 -35.70 -11.09
C VAL A 25 42.69 -36.00 -9.82
N SER A 26 43.75 -36.81 -9.91
CA SER A 26 44.62 -37.13 -8.76
C SER A 26 45.36 -35.91 -8.25
N PHE A 27 45.85 -35.05 -9.16
CA PHE A 27 46.48 -33.78 -8.80
C PHE A 27 45.49 -32.81 -8.15
N LEU A 28 44.27 -32.70 -8.68
CA LEU A 28 43.21 -31.88 -8.10
C LEU A 28 42.80 -32.39 -6.72
N LEU A 29 42.65 -33.71 -6.54
CA LEU A 29 42.33 -34.34 -5.25
C LEU A 29 43.46 -34.14 -4.22
N TYR A 30 44.72 -34.17 -4.65
CA TYR A 30 45.88 -33.89 -3.80
C TYR A 30 45.90 -32.41 -3.33
N CYS A 31 45.72 -31.48 -4.26
CA CYS A 31 45.59 -30.05 -3.94
C CYS A 31 44.37 -29.76 -3.03
N LEU A 32 43.27 -30.47 -3.25
CA LEU A 32 42.08 -30.38 -2.41
C LEU A 32 42.33 -30.94 -1.00
N ARG A 33 43.05 -32.06 -0.87
CA ARG A 33 43.40 -32.69 0.42
C ARG A 33 44.22 -31.75 1.31
N ILE A 34 45.27 -31.13 0.75
CA ILE A 34 46.11 -30.18 1.49
C ILE A 34 45.27 -29.00 1.99
N LYS A 35 44.40 -28.47 1.12
CA LYS A 35 43.60 -27.29 1.47
C LYS A 35 42.44 -27.62 2.42
N LEU A 36 41.84 -28.80 2.31
CA LEU A 36 40.87 -29.32 3.28
C LEU A 36 41.50 -29.53 4.65
N GLY A 37 42.73 -30.05 4.71
CA GLY A 37 43.50 -30.15 5.97
C GLY A 37 43.71 -28.79 6.63
N ASN A 38 44.17 -27.80 5.86
CA ASN A 38 44.40 -26.45 6.38
C ASN A 38 43.10 -25.75 6.80
N ASP A 39 42.00 -25.93 6.06
CA ASP A 39 40.69 -25.36 6.42
C ASP A 39 40.09 -26.06 7.67
N PHE A 40 40.38 -27.35 7.88
CA PHE A 40 40.00 -28.12 9.07
C PHE A 40 40.77 -27.66 10.31
N GLU A 41 42.11 -27.56 10.22
CA GLU A 41 42.94 -27.06 11.32
C GLU A 41 42.61 -25.62 11.71
N ALA A 42 42.26 -24.78 10.72
CA ALA A 42 41.83 -23.40 10.97
C ALA A 42 40.36 -23.25 11.38
N ALA A 43 39.64 -24.36 11.62
CA ALA A 43 38.20 -24.39 11.95
C ALA A 43 37.30 -23.58 10.97
N GLN A 44 37.70 -23.48 9.70
CA GLN A 44 36.97 -22.75 8.65
C GLN A 44 35.93 -23.64 7.95
N TRP A 45 35.03 -24.21 8.74
CA TRP A 45 34.03 -25.22 8.33
C TRP A 45 33.16 -24.83 7.13
N LEU A 46 32.90 -23.53 6.92
CA LEU A 46 32.17 -23.05 5.75
C LEU A 46 32.97 -23.22 4.44
N LYS A 47 34.29 -22.96 4.48
CA LYS A 47 35.16 -23.16 3.32
C LYS A 47 35.41 -24.65 3.10
N LEU A 48 35.56 -25.41 4.18
CA LEU A 48 35.67 -26.86 4.17
C LEU A 48 34.44 -27.51 3.51
N ALA A 49 33.24 -27.16 3.97
CA ALA A 49 31.99 -27.68 3.43
C ALA A 49 31.82 -27.35 1.94
N LYS A 50 32.11 -26.09 1.52
CA LYS A 50 32.06 -25.69 0.11
C LYS A 50 33.01 -26.52 -0.77
N ARG A 51 34.27 -26.69 -0.35
CA ARG A 51 35.26 -27.45 -1.11
C ARG A 51 34.93 -28.93 -1.16
N PHE A 52 34.42 -29.50 -0.06
CA PHE A 52 33.99 -30.88 0.00
C PHE A 52 32.77 -31.15 -0.90
N SER A 53 31.79 -30.24 -0.93
CA SER A 53 30.65 -30.31 -1.85
C SER A 53 31.06 -30.20 -3.31
N ILE A 54 32.03 -29.34 -3.64
CA ILE A 54 32.59 -29.24 -5.00
C ILE A 54 33.31 -30.55 -5.38
N ALA A 55 34.07 -31.14 -4.46
CA ALA A 55 34.73 -32.44 -4.66
C ALA A 55 33.74 -33.57 -4.94
N LEU A 56 32.66 -33.62 -4.16
CA LEU A 56 31.58 -34.59 -4.32
C LEU A 56 30.85 -34.41 -5.65
N LEU A 57 30.53 -33.17 -6.03
CA LEU A 57 29.90 -32.86 -7.32
C LEU A 57 30.81 -33.23 -8.50
N LEU A 58 32.09 -32.87 -8.46
CA LEU A 58 33.06 -33.23 -9.50
C LEU A 58 33.25 -34.75 -9.57
N GLY A 59 33.38 -35.43 -8.42
CA GLY A 59 33.46 -36.89 -8.34
C GLY A 59 32.22 -37.57 -8.90
N ALA A 60 31.04 -37.04 -8.63
CA ALA A 60 29.78 -37.55 -9.18
C ALA A 60 29.69 -37.33 -10.70
N LEU A 61 30.12 -36.18 -11.21
CA LEU A 61 30.13 -35.87 -12.64
C LEU A 61 31.12 -36.76 -13.41
N ILE A 62 32.29 -37.01 -12.81
CA ILE A 62 33.31 -37.96 -13.30
C ILE A 62 32.71 -39.37 -13.38
N LEU A 63 32.10 -39.86 -12.29
CA LEU A 63 31.50 -41.19 -12.22
C LEU A 63 30.27 -41.34 -13.13
N TRP A 64 29.54 -40.27 -13.38
CA TRP A 64 28.42 -40.25 -14.34
C TRP A 64 28.91 -40.36 -15.79
N ARG A 65 30.07 -39.76 -16.12
CA ARG A 65 30.68 -39.81 -17.46
C ARG A 65 31.39 -41.13 -17.77
N ILE A 66 31.83 -41.86 -16.74
CA ILE A 66 32.46 -43.17 -16.90
C ILE A 66 31.36 -44.22 -17.06
N ASN A 67 31.42 -45.01 -18.13
CA ASN A 67 30.46 -46.09 -18.36
C ASN A 67 30.71 -47.22 -17.33
N THR A 68 29.85 -47.31 -16.31
CA THR A 68 30.02 -48.19 -15.15
C THR A 68 29.85 -49.68 -15.47
N SER A 69 29.60 -50.05 -16.73
CA SER A 69 29.47 -51.45 -17.15
C SER A 69 30.79 -52.22 -17.16
N GLU A 70 31.94 -51.54 -17.25
CA GLU A 70 33.26 -52.20 -17.30
C GLU A 70 33.98 -52.26 -15.94
N LEU A 71 33.59 -51.44 -14.97
CA LEU A 71 34.13 -51.47 -13.61
C LEU A 71 33.15 -52.18 -12.66
N ARG A 72 33.48 -53.41 -12.27
CA ARG A 72 32.83 -54.13 -11.16
C ARG A 72 33.14 -53.45 -9.83
N LEU A 73 32.57 -52.27 -9.61
CA LEU A 73 32.63 -51.59 -8.31
C LEU A 73 31.61 -52.24 -7.34
N PRO A 74 31.98 -52.44 -6.07
CA PRO A 74 31.09 -53.04 -5.08
C PRO A 74 29.81 -52.21 -4.89
N LEU A 75 28.70 -52.87 -4.54
CA LEU A 75 27.33 -52.36 -4.44
C LEU A 75 27.14 -50.98 -3.78
N LEU A 76 28.08 -50.51 -2.96
CA LEU A 76 28.04 -49.19 -2.32
C LEU A 76 28.18 -48.01 -3.29
N VAL A 77 28.65 -48.21 -4.53
CA VAL A 77 28.79 -47.13 -5.53
C VAL A 77 28.03 -47.47 -6.81
N SER A 78 26.81 -48.00 -6.68
CA SER A 78 25.85 -47.96 -7.78
C SER A 78 25.47 -46.50 -8.07
N ARG A 79 25.04 -46.18 -9.30
CA ARG A 79 24.50 -44.84 -9.64
C ARG A 79 23.43 -44.37 -8.63
N GLN A 80 22.66 -45.31 -8.09
CA GLN A 80 21.65 -45.04 -7.05
C GLN A 80 22.28 -44.68 -5.71
N GLY A 81 23.32 -45.39 -5.27
CA GLY A 81 24.05 -45.07 -4.03
C GLY A 81 24.70 -43.68 -4.07
N LEU A 82 25.24 -43.29 -5.23
CA LEU A 82 25.78 -41.95 -5.44
C LEU A 82 24.71 -40.85 -5.31
N VAL A 83 23.52 -41.07 -5.89
CA VAL A 83 22.37 -40.15 -5.76
C VAL A 83 21.93 -40.03 -4.30
N VAL A 84 21.88 -41.14 -3.56
CA VAL A 84 21.55 -41.14 -2.12
C VAL A 84 22.60 -40.36 -1.33
N ILE A 85 23.90 -40.57 -1.58
CA ILE A 85 24.97 -39.83 -0.90
C ILE A 85 24.89 -38.34 -1.22
N MET A 86 24.65 -37.96 -2.48
CA MET A 86 24.45 -36.56 -2.87
C MET A 86 23.22 -35.94 -2.21
N PHE A 87 22.12 -36.68 -2.14
CA PHE A 87 20.90 -36.23 -1.48
C PHE A 87 21.12 -36.02 0.02
N LEU A 88 21.75 -36.98 0.71
CA LEU A 88 22.10 -36.85 2.13
C LEU A 88 23.09 -35.72 2.36
N ALA A 89 24.11 -35.58 1.51
CA ALA A 89 25.06 -34.47 1.60
C ALA A 89 24.37 -33.12 1.43
N PHE A 90 23.42 -33.00 0.50
CA PHE A 90 22.61 -31.80 0.32
C PHE A 90 21.71 -31.53 1.55
N LEU A 91 21.07 -32.56 2.09
CA LEU A 91 20.20 -32.46 3.27
C LEU A 91 20.97 -32.03 4.53
N PHE A 92 22.17 -32.57 4.74
CA PHE A 92 23.00 -32.30 5.93
C PHE A 92 23.94 -31.10 5.75
N TYR A 93 24.15 -30.58 4.54
CA TYR A 93 25.03 -29.44 4.31
C TYR A 93 24.66 -28.20 5.13
N PRO A 94 23.38 -27.79 5.30
CA PRO A 94 23.03 -26.66 6.16
C PRO A 94 23.50 -26.86 7.61
N LEU A 95 23.34 -28.08 8.15
CA LEU A 95 23.77 -28.44 9.51
C LEU A 95 25.30 -28.38 9.64
N ILE A 96 26.02 -28.99 8.69
CA ILE A 96 27.49 -29.06 8.69
C ILE A 96 28.10 -27.67 8.48
N SER A 97 27.56 -26.89 7.53
CA SER A 97 28.07 -25.53 7.21
C SER A 97 27.86 -24.52 8.34
N HIS A 98 26.86 -24.72 9.21
CA HIS A 98 26.57 -23.84 10.34
C HIS A 98 27.08 -24.38 11.67
N TYR A 99 27.73 -25.55 11.72
CA TYR A 99 28.29 -26.12 12.94
C TYR A 99 29.16 -25.11 13.70
N SER A 100 30.00 -24.34 12.99
CA SER A 100 30.83 -23.29 13.59
C SER A 100 30.06 -22.08 14.15
N ALA A 101 28.90 -21.76 13.57
CA ALA A 101 28.05 -20.67 14.05
C ALA A 101 27.21 -21.11 15.25
N ILE A 102 26.71 -22.35 15.20
CA ILE A 102 26.01 -23.02 16.30
C ILE A 102 26.96 -23.18 17.48
N SER A 103 28.18 -23.67 17.27
CA SER A 103 29.18 -23.84 18.33
C SER A 103 29.55 -22.50 18.98
N ARG A 104 29.80 -21.46 18.18
CA ARG A 104 30.01 -20.09 18.71
C ARG A 104 28.78 -19.53 19.42
N GLY A 105 27.57 -19.89 18.99
CA GLY A 105 26.33 -19.47 19.61
C GLY A 105 26.12 -20.13 20.97
N VAL A 106 26.36 -21.44 21.06
CA VAL A 106 26.41 -22.20 22.30
C VAL A 106 27.46 -21.61 23.23
N GLU A 107 28.67 -21.37 22.74
CA GLU A 107 29.78 -20.81 23.50
C GLU A 107 29.46 -19.40 24.02
N LYS A 108 28.96 -18.48 23.17
CA LYS A 108 28.58 -17.13 23.59
C LYS A 108 27.41 -17.12 24.56
N THR A 109 26.44 -18.03 24.40
CA THR A 109 25.28 -18.13 25.30
C THR A 109 25.73 -18.66 26.66
N ALA A 110 26.57 -19.71 26.66
CA ALA A 110 27.22 -20.21 27.86
C ALA A 110 28.07 -19.11 28.53
N GLN A 111 28.90 -18.38 27.78
CA GLN A 111 29.69 -17.26 28.29
C GLN A 111 28.84 -16.10 28.81
N THR A 112 27.67 -15.81 28.23
CA THR A 112 26.75 -14.77 28.72
C THR A 112 26.15 -15.17 30.07
N ILE A 113 25.74 -16.43 30.20
CA ILE A 113 25.25 -16.99 31.46
C ILE A 113 26.38 -17.03 32.50
N THR A 114 27.61 -17.36 32.08
CA THR A 114 28.78 -17.48 32.97
C THR A 114 29.37 -16.12 33.38
N ARG A 115 29.39 -15.11 32.50
CA ARG A 115 29.84 -13.74 32.80
C ARG A 115 28.87 -12.96 33.68
N LYS A 116 27.63 -13.44 33.84
CA LYS A 116 26.62 -12.79 34.66
C LYS A 116 26.78 -13.02 36.17
N ASN A 117 27.76 -13.82 36.67
CA ASN A 117 28.43 -13.62 37.98
C ASN A 117 29.28 -14.79 38.51
N ASP A 118 30.15 -14.44 39.47
CA ASP A 118 31.10 -15.23 40.29
C ASP A 118 30.47 -16.13 41.40
N GLY A 119 29.38 -16.86 41.10
CA GLY A 119 28.70 -17.72 42.08
C GLY A 119 29.15 -19.19 42.12
N ALA A 120 29.34 -19.77 43.31
CA ALA A 120 29.75 -21.16 43.50
C ALA A 120 28.60 -22.20 43.40
N GLY A 121 28.91 -23.35 42.77
CA GLY A 121 28.22 -24.64 42.92
C GLY A 121 26.75 -24.72 42.49
N ILE A 122 25.83 -24.53 43.43
CA ILE A 122 24.40 -24.86 43.30
C ILE A 122 23.64 -23.83 42.43
N ALA A 123 24.03 -22.55 42.50
CA ALA A 123 23.48 -21.49 41.65
C ALA A 123 23.79 -21.72 40.15
N LYS A 124 24.94 -22.33 39.85
CA LYS A 124 25.40 -22.66 38.48
C LYS A 124 24.53 -23.75 37.83
N PHE A 125 24.07 -24.73 38.62
CA PHE A 125 23.21 -25.83 38.16
C PHE A 125 21.76 -25.40 37.92
N LEU A 126 21.20 -24.57 38.80
CA LEU A 126 19.84 -24.03 38.63
C LEU A 126 19.73 -23.07 37.42
N GLN A 127 20.83 -22.43 37.00
CA GLN A 127 20.86 -21.52 35.85
C GLN A 127 21.24 -22.20 34.53
N LEU A 128 21.84 -23.40 34.53
CA LEU A 128 21.88 -24.26 33.34
C LEU A 128 20.47 -24.61 32.83
N LYS A 129 19.45 -24.56 33.70
CA LYS A 129 18.03 -24.67 33.28
C LYS A 129 17.53 -23.49 32.45
N SER A 130 18.15 -22.31 32.51
CA SER A 130 17.78 -21.16 31.66
C SER A 130 18.54 -21.14 30.33
N PHE A 131 19.51 -22.04 30.12
CA PHE A 131 20.22 -22.15 28.84
C PHE A 131 19.27 -22.41 27.67
N PRO A 132 18.30 -23.34 27.72
CA PRO A 132 17.40 -23.58 26.59
C PRO A 132 16.59 -22.34 26.19
N SER A 133 16.01 -21.62 27.15
CA SER A 133 15.21 -20.42 26.86
C SER A 133 16.05 -19.26 26.33
N GLU A 134 17.26 -19.06 26.88
CA GLU A 134 18.14 -17.99 26.43
C GLU A 134 18.78 -18.30 25.06
N PHE A 135 19.11 -19.56 24.79
CA PHE A 135 19.57 -20.02 23.48
C PHE A 135 18.45 -19.92 22.43
N GLU A 136 17.22 -20.35 22.75
CA GLU A 136 16.05 -20.22 21.87
C GLU A 136 15.76 -18.74 21.53
N SER A 137 15.88 -17.84 22.51
CA SER A 137 15.67 -16.39 22.28
C SER A 137 16.66 -15.77 21.28
N LYS A 138 17.84 -16.41 21.10
CA LYS A 138 18.91 -15.98 20.21
C LYS A 138 19.07 -16.90 18.99
N ARG A 139 18.23 -17.93 18.85
CA ARG A 139 18.33 -18.99 17.83
C ARG A 139 18.43 -18.45 16.41
N GLU A 140 17.62 -17.45 16.07
CA GLU A 140 17.63 -16.85 14.72
C GLU A 140 18.97 -16.21 14.35
N LYS A 141 19.76 -15.75 15.33
CA LYS A 141 21.11 -15.19 15.11
C LYS A 141 22.15 -16.29 14.85
N PHE A 142 21.92 -17.52 15.30
CA PHE A 142 22.87 -18.64 15.20
C PHE A 142 22.51 -19.63 14.09
N PHE A 143 21.22 -19.78 13.80
CA PHE A 143 20.68 -20.68 12.78
C PHE A 143 20.19 -19.94 11.52
N SER A 144 20.62 -18.69 11.31
CA SER A 144 20.32 -17.99 10.05
C SER A 144 20.88 -18.81 8.89
N LEU A 145 20.00 -19.38 8.05
CA LEU A 145 20.41 -20.02 6.79
C LEU A 145 21.32 -19.04 6.05
N SER A 146 22.47 -19.51 5.55
CA SER A 146 23.34 -18.68 4.73
C SER A 146 22.50 -18.00 3.65
N LYS A 147 22.71 -16.70 3.39
CA LYS A 147 21.97 -15.94 2.37
C LYS A 147 21.90 -16.68 1.03
N THR A 148 22.91 -17.49 0.73
CA THR A 148 22.95 -18.39 -0.44
C THR A 148 21.76 -19.35 -0.51
N PHE A 149 21.35 -19.99 0.59
CA PHE A 149 20.18 -20.89 0.60
C PHE A 149 18.87 -20.15 0.53
N ILE A 150 18.76 -19.00 1.19
CA ILE A 150 17.58 -18.14 1.09
C ILE A 150 17.40 -17.71 -0.36
N HIS A 151 18.47 -17.22 -1.00
CA HIS A 151 18.49 -16.85 -2.41
C HIS A 151 18.18 -18.04 -3.32
N PHE A 152 18.79 -19.20 -3.09
CA PHE A 152 18.54 -20.39 -3.91
C PHE A 152 17.08 -20.85 -3.82
N ASN A 153 16.52 -20.93 -2.61
CA ASN A 153 15.11 -21.24 -2.40
C ASN A 153 14.20 -20.19 -3.04
N ALA A 154 14.52 -18.91 -2.92
CA ALA A 154 13.76 -17.83 -3.54
C ALA A 154 13.80 -17.91 -5.07
N LEU A 155 14.97 -18.17 -5.66
CA LEU A 155 15.14 -18.35 -7.10
C LEU A 155 14.31 -19.52 -7.63
N ILE A 156 14.34 -20.68 -6.95
CA ILE A 156 13.49 -21.83 -7.31
C ILE A 156 12.01 -21.46 -7.23
N LYS A 157 11.57 -20.90 -6.11
CA LYS A 157 10.16 -20.58 -5.90
C LYS A 157 9.64 -19.57 -6.93
N VAL A 158 10.38 -18.49 -7.17
CA VAL A 158 9.96 -17.41 -8.07
C VAL A 158 10.09 -17.82 -9.54
N HIS A 159 11.23 -18.36 -9.96
CA HIS A 159 11.52 -18.56 -11.39
C HIS A 159 11.13 -19.95 -11.90
N ILE A 160 11.08 -20.98 -11.05
CA ILE A 160 10.70 -22.34 -11.46
C ILE A 160 9.25 -22.62 -11.11
N LEU A 161 8.83 -22.29 -9.88
CA LEU A 161 7.48 -22.62 -9.39
C LEU A 161 6.46 -21.50 -9.60
N GLY A 162 6.89 -20.27 -9.90
CA GLY A 162 6.00 -19.12 -10.06
C GLY A 162 5.29 -18.70 -8.78
N VAL A 163 5.85 -19.00 -7.60
CA VAL A 163 5.26 -18.68 -6.29
C VAL A 163 6.21 -17.84 -5.44
N SER A 164 5.65 -17.00 -4.57
CA SER A 164 6.45 -16.21 -3.65
C SER A 164 6.94 -17.05 -2.46
N PRO A 165 8.20 -16.86 -2.01
CA PRO A 165 8.65 -17.36 -0.71
C PRO A 165 7.93 -16.70 0.48
N ASN A 166 7.32 -15.55 0.28
CA ASN A 166 6.60 -14.76 1.27
C ASN A 166 5.14 -14.58 0.83
N LYS A 167 4.19 -15.13 1.60
CA LYS A 167 2.74 -15.06 1.30
C LYS A 167 2.18 -13.64 1.18
N ASN A 168 2.81 -12.65 1.82
CA ASN A 168 2.41 -11.25 1.69
C ASN A 168 2.68 -10.69 0.29
N VAL A 169 3.34 -11.45 -0.59
CA VAL A 169 3.67 -11.09 -1.97
C VAL A 169 3.12 -12.13 -2.93
N ALA A 170 2.45 -11.70 -3.99
CA ALA A 170 2.11 -12.52 -5.13
C ALA A 170 3.11 -12.23 -6.28
N VAL A 171 3.64 -13.28 -6.90
CA VAL A 171 4.54 -13.16 -8.07
C VAL A 171 3.69 -12.97 -9.32
N GLY A 172 3.87 -11.88 -10.04
CA GLY A 172 3.22 -11.61 -11.32
C GLY A 172 4.10 -11.97 -12.52
N LYS A 173 3.65 -11.52 -13.69
CA LYS A 173 4.33 -11.64 -14.98
C LYS A 173 5.29 -10.47 -15.19
N ASN A 174 6.26 -10.63 -16.10
CA ASN A 174 7.18 -9.57 -16.54
C ASN A 174 7.93 -8.86 -15.39
N GLY A 175 8.19 -9.58 -14.31
CA GLY A 175 8.89 -9.06 -13.13
C GLY A 175 8.04 -8.21 -12.20
N PHE A 176 6.72 -8.13 -12.40
CA PHE A 176 5.81 -7.45 -11.46
C PHE A 176 5.56 -8.31 -10.24
N TYR A 177 5.49 -7.64 -9.08
CA TYR A 177 5.04 -8.24 -7.84
C TYR A 177 3.83 -7.48 -7.28
N PHE A 178 2.92 -8.21 -6.66
CA PHE A 178 1.64 -7.71 -6.17
C PHE A 178 1.42 -8.07 -4.70
N GLU A 179 0.51 -7.37 -4.05
CA GLU A 179 0.11 -7.61 -2.69
C GLU A 179 -0.54 -9.01 -2.57
N GLY A 180 0.05 -9.87 -1.75
CA GLY A 180 -0.51 -11.17 -1.42
C GLY A 180 -1.39 -11.12 -0.18
N TRP A 181 -1.39 -12.20 0.60
CA TRP A 181 -2.18 -12.32 1.83
C TRP A 181 -1.31 -12.51 3.07
N GLY A 182 -1.76 -11.97 4.20
CA GLY A 182 -1.17 -12.20 5.51
C GLY A 182 -1.08 -10.96 6.40
N ALA A 183 -0.39 -11.12 7.52
CA ALA A 183 -0.26 -10.11 8.55
C ALA A 183 0.62 -8.95 8.05
N ARG A 184 0.14 -7.73 8.19
CA ARG A 184 0.89 -6.50 7.93
C ARG A 184 0.70 -5.53 9.09
N LYS A 185 1.78 -4.80 9.39
CA LYS A 185 1.71 -3.67 10.31
C LYS A 185 0.95 -2.53 9.62
N VAL A 186 -0.12 -2.07 10.24
CA VAL A 186 -0.97 -0.99 9.74
C VAL A 186 -0.44 0.34 10.29
N GLU A 187 -0.34 0.42 11.62
CA GLU A 187 0.19 1.59 12.31
C GLU A 187 0.85 1.17 13.62
N ARG A 188 1.28 2.13 14.45
CA ARG A 188 2.02 1.84 15.67
C ARG A 188 1.19 0.96 16.62
N GLY A 189 1.64 -0.28 16.81
CA GLY A 189 0.98 -1.24 17.70
C GLY A 189 -0.19 -1.99 17.07
N ILE A 190 -0.49 -1.78 15.79
CA ILE A 190 -1.61 -2.43 15.09
C ILE A 190 -1.08 -3.29 13.95
N VAL A 191 -1.38 -4.58 14.01
CA VAL A 191 -1.09 -5.57 12.97
C VAL A 191 -2.40 -6.25 12.61
N GLU A 192 -2.72 -6.30 11.32
CA GLU A 192 -3.94 -6.92 10.81
C GLU A 192 -3.61 -7.86 9.66
N ASN A 193 -4.50 -8.84 9.42
CA ASN A 193 -4.37 -9.76 8.30
C ASN A 193 -5.17 -9.24 7.11
N PHE A 194 -4.54 -9.18 5.95
CA PHE A 194 -5.14 -8.75 4.70
C PHE A 194 -5.15 -9.89 3.68
N ASP A 195 -6.22 -10.02 2.91
CA ASP A 195 -6.31 -10.93 1.76
C ASP A 195 -6.61 -10.11 0.50
N ASN A 196 -5.56 -9.48 -0.04
CA ASN A 196 -5.67 -8.61 -1.23
C ASN A 196 -6.07 -9.37 -2.48
N ILE A 197 -5.74 -10.67 -2.54
CA ILE A 197 -6.12 -11.53 -3.67
C ILE A 197 -7.62 -11.79 -3.62
N ALA A 198 -8.17 -12.12 -2.45
CA ALA A 198 -9.62 -12.29 -2.29
C ALA A 198 -10.40 -10.98 -2.60
N ASP A 199 -9.89 -9.82 -2.18
CA ASP A 199 -10.53 -8.53 -2.51
C ASP A 199 -10.50 -8.25 -4.01
N TYR A 200 -9.34 -8.43 -4.66
CA TYR A 200 -9.19 -8.25 -6.10
C TYR A 200 -10.12 -9.18 -6.90
N MET A 201 -10.30 -10.42 -6.44
CA MET A 201 -11.24 -11.36 -7.05
C MET A 201 -12.72 -11.06 -6.73
N GLY A 202 -13.00 -10.05 -5.89
CA GLY A 202 -14.35 -9.67 -5.46
C GLY A 202 -15.02 -10.68 -4.53
N GLN A 203 -14.24 -11.47 -3.79
CA GLN A 203 -14.74 -12.55 -2.92
C GLN A 203 -15.08 -12.10 -1.50
N ILE A 204 -14.62 -10.91 -1.11
CA ILE A 204 -14.87 -10.31 0.21
C ILE A 204 -15.53 -8.94 0.09
N PRO A 205 -16.66 -8.79 -0.63
CA PRO A 205 -17.33 -7.51 -0.79
C PRO A 205 -17.76 -6.94 0.56
N PHE A 206 -17.93 -5.62 0.62
CA PHE A 206 -18.58 -4.97 1.73
C PHE A 206 -20.05 -5.36 1.81
N SER A 207 -20.51 -5.55 3.05
CA SER A 207 -21.93 -5.49 3.37
C SER A 207 -22.44 -4.03 3.29
N PRO A 208 -23.75 -3.83 3.07
CA PRO A 208 -24.34 -2.49 3.13
C PRO A 208 -24.08 -1.77 4.45
N ALA A 209 -23.98 -2.50 5.56
CA ALA A 209 -23.67 -1.92 6.87
C ALA A 209 -22.24 -1.38 6.97
N GLU A 210 -21.26 -2.05 6.35
CA GLU A 210 -19.89 -1.56 6.31
C GLU A 210 -19.75 -0.31 5.44
N LEU A 211 -20.42 -0.26 4.28
CA LEU A 211 -20.45 0.92 3.40
C LEU A 211 -21.02 2.15 4.13
N ARG A 212 -22.18 1.97 4.80
CA ARG A 212 -22.78 3.01 5.65
C ARG A 212 -21.83 3.50 6.73
N ARG A 213 -21.14 2.57 7.40
CA ARG A 213 -20.22 2.93 8.49
C ARG A 213 -18.98 3.67 7.97
N TRP A 214 -18.47 3.33 6.79
CA TRP A 214 -17.42 4.11 6.13
C TRP A 214 -17.89 5.53 5.83
N LYS A 215 -19.03 5.71 5.17
CA LYS A 215 -19.65 7.03 4.93
C LYS A 215 -19.76 7.83 6.23
N GLN A 216 -20.41 7.26 7.25
CA GLN A 216 -20.60 7.94 8.53
C GLN A 216 -19.28 8.34 9.17
N THR A 217 -18.24 7.50 9.09
CA THR A 217 -16.92 7.80 9.68
C THR A 217 -16.23 8.97 8.98
N LEU A 218 -16.36 9.08 7.65
CA LEU A 218 -15.78 10.18 6.89
C LEU A 218 -16.57 11.48 7.13
N GLU A 219 -17.90 11.41 7.17
CA GLU A 219 -18.74 12.58 7.46
C GLU A 219 -18.54 13.07 8.89
N GLU A 220 -18.45 12.19 9.90
CA GLU A 220 -18.08 12.55 11.28
C GLU A 220 -16.81 13.43 11.33
N ARG A 221 -15.82 13.16 10.46
CA ARG A 221 -14.60 13.98 10.35
C ARG A 221 -14.87 15.30 9.64
N GLN A 222 -15.59 15.28 8.53
CA GLN A 222 -16.00 16.48 7.79
C GLN A 222 -16.72 17.47 8.70
N TYR A 223 -17.76 17.04 9.42
CA TYR A 223 -18.51 17.90 10.34
C TYR A 223 -17.63 18.47 11.45
N TRP A 224 -16.79 17.64 12.08
CA TRP A 224 -15.91 18.10 13.15
C TRP A 224 -14.86 19.12 12.68
N LEU A 225 -14.37 18.99 11.44
CA LEU A 225 -13.44 19.94 10.83
C LEU A 225 -14.15 21.23 10.40
N ASN A 226 -15.34 21.11 9.82
CA ASN A 226 -16.17 22.26 9.43
C ASN A 226 -16.56 23.12 10.63
N GLU A 227 -16.88 22.54 11.79
CA GLU A 227 -17.13 23.28 13.05
C GLU A 227 -15.91 24.13 13.49
N LYS A 228 -14.73 23.88 12.94
CA LYS A 228 -13.51 24.67 13.17
C LYS A 228 -13.18 25.59 12.00
N GLY A 229 -13.97 25.59 10.92
CA GLY A 229 -13.64 26.30 9.70
C GLY A 229 -12.47 25.67 8.93
N VAL A 230 -12.25 24.36 9.06
CA VAL A 230 -11.24 23.60 8.33
C VAL A 230 -11.94 22.74 7.28
N ARG A 231 -11.51 22.80 6.02
CA ARG A 231 -12.05 21.97 4.94
C ARG A 231 -11.54 20.53 5.04
N TYR A 232 -12.27 19.58 4.47
CA TYR A 232 -11.90 18.16 4.49
C TYR A 232 -12.15 17.47 3.15
N ALA A 233 -11.12 16.81 2.65
CA ALA A 233 -11.19 15.96 1.48
C ALA A 233 -10.69 14.55 1.78
N PHE A 234 -11.34 13.57 1.15
CA PHE A 234 -10.96 12.17 1.22
C PHE A 234 -10.53 11.67 -0.15
N VAL A 235 -9.40 10.98 -0.18
CA VAL A 235 -8.78 10.44 -1.38
C VAL A 235 -8.69 8.93 -1.22
N LEU A 236 -9.12 8.19 -2.24
CA LEU A 236 -9.01 6.74 -2.25
C LEU A 236 -8.02 6.30 -3.33
N ALA A 237 -6.93 5.65 -2.92
CA ALA A 237 -5.90 5.16 -3.81
C ALA A 237 -6.09 3.67 -4.15
N PRO A 238 -5.93 3.25 -5.41
CA PRO A 238 -6.00 1.85 -5.80
C PRO A 238 -4.68 1.11 -5.59
N THR A 239 -4.76 -0.18 -5.27
CA THR A 239 -3.63 -1.12 -5.34
C THR A 239 -3.18 -1.29 -6.78
N LYS A 240 -1.92 -1.68 -6.95
CA LYS A 240 -1.35 -2.00 -8.27
C LYS A 240 -2.15 -3.03 -9.05
N ALA A 241 -2.77 -4.00 -8.37
CA ALA A 241 -3.60 -5.03 -9.01
C ALA A 241 -4.79 -4.46 -9.81
N LEU A 242 -5.36 -3.32 -9.37
CA LEU A 242 -6.46 -2.66 -10.07
C LEU A 242 -5.97 -1.86 -11.30
N VAL A 243 -4.73 -1.37 -11.27
CA VAL A 243 -4.15 -0.58 -12.36
C VAL A 243 -3.47 -1.46 -13.41
N TYR A 244 -2.80 -2.54 -12.99
CA TYR A 244 -2.03 -3.45 -13.84
C TYR A 244 -2.49 -4.93 -13.76
N PRO A 245 -3.79 -5.23 -13.98
CA PRO A 245 -4.30 -6.59 -13.90
C PRO A 245 -3.65 -7.54 -14.93
N GLU A 246 -3.20 -7.01 -16.08
CA GLU A 246 -2.53 -7.76 -17.15
C GLU A 246 -1.16 -8.35 -16.77
N TYR A 247 -0.58 -7.91 -15.65
CA TYR A 247 0.65 -8.50 -15.11
C TYR A 247 0.40 -9.45 -13.93
N LEU A 248 -0.83 -9.67 -13.50
CA LEU A 248 -1.12 -10.73 -12.52
C LEU A 248 -0.87 -12.14 -13.09
N PRO A 249 -0.71 -13.17 -12.23
CA PRO A 249 -0.74 -14.57 -12.66
C PRO A 249 -1.96 -14.89 -13.53
N SER A 250 -1.80 -15.74 -14.55
CA SER A 250 -2.92 -16.15 -15.43
C SER A 250 -4.10 -16.75 -14.66
N SER A 251 -3.86 -17.35 -13.48
CA SER A 251 -4.92 -17.87 -12.60
C SER A 251 -5.81 -16.78 -12.00
N LEU A 252 -5.30 -15.55 -11.86
CA LEU A 252 -6.01 -14.39 -11.30
C LEU A 252 -6.56 -13.43 -12.37
N GLN A 253 -6.22 -13.63 -13.64
CA GLN A 253 -6.67 -12.80 -14.77
C GLN A 253 -8.04 -13.21 -15.35
N ARG A 254 -8.78 -14.13 -14.70
CA ARG A 254 -10.00 -14.71 -15.27
C ARG A 254 -11.21 -13.76 -15.19
N VAL A 255 -12.09 -13.90 -16.19
CA VAL A 255 -13.16 -12.98 -16.63
C VAL A 255 -14.27 -12.69 -15.60
N ASN A 256 -14.46 -13.54 -14.58
CA ASN A 256 -15.54 -13.40 -13.59
C ASN A 256 -15.02 -12.81 -12.27
N GLN A 257 -14.51 -11.58 -12.30
CA GLN A 257 -14.18 -10.86 -11.07
C GLN A 257 -15.45 -10.25 -10.48
N GLY A 258 -15.67 -10.47 -9.17
CA GLY A 258 -16.70 -9.74 -8.44
C GLY A 258 -16.34 -8.26 -8.30
N ILE A 259 -17.22 -7.48 -7.69
CA ILE A 259 -16.97 -6.06 -7.41
C ILE A 259 -16.03 -5.98 -6.19
N THR A 260 -14.90 -5.29 -6.36
CA THR A 260 -13.92 -5.08 -5.28
C THR A 260 -14.43 -4.09 -4.24
N ARG A 261 -13.88 -4.11 -3.01
CA ARG A 261 -14.22 -3.11 -1.98
C ARG A 261 -13.94 -1.68 -2.42
N TYR A 262 -12.89 -1.48 -3.23
CA TYR A 262 -12.57 -0.18 -3.83
C TYR A 262 -13.73 0.33 -4.68
N GLN A 263 -14.18 -0.47 -5.64
CA GLN A 263 -15.26 -0.11 -6.56
C GLN A 263 -16.57 0.11 -5.81
N GLN A 264 -16.88 -0.73 -4.81
CA GLN A 264 -18.08 -0.56 -3.99
C GLN A 264 -18.04 0.75 -3.18
N LEU A 265 -16.94 1.05 -2.50
CA LEU A 265 -16.85 2.26 -1.68
C LEU A 265 -16.80 3.51 -2.55
N SER A 266 -16.04 3.51 -3.65
CA SER A 266 -15.98 4.65 -4.57
C SER A 266 -17.37 5.00 -5.13
N ALA A 267 -18.08 4.00 -5.68
CA ALA A 267 -19.44 4.20 -6.18
C ALA A 267 -20.39 4.67 -5.06
N TYR A 268 -20.30 4.05 -3.88
CA TYR A 268 -21.15 4.42 -2.75
C TYR A 268 -20.89 5.84 -2.25
N LEU A 269 -19.63 6.30 -2.17
CA LEU A 269 -19.34 7.65 -1.75
C LEU A 269 -19.81 8.68 -2.79
N LYS A 270 -19.56 8.43 -4.08
CA LYS A 270 -20.04 9.30 -5.18
C LYS A 270 -21.55 9.49 -5.16
N ASP A 271 -22.31 8.44 -4.86
CA ASP A 271 -23.77 8.48 -4.89
C ASP A 271 -24.40 8.98 -3.57
N TYR A 272 -23.75 8.74 -2.41
CA TYR A 272 -24.41 8.87 -1.10
C TYR A 272 -23.79 9.89 -0.15
N THR A 273 -22.63 10.50 -0.42
CA THR A 273 -22.04 11.54 0.43
C THR A 273 -21.81 12.86 -0.30
N SER A 274 -21.65 13.94 0.47
CA SER A 274 -21.25 15.28 0.02
C SER A 274 -19.82 15.62 0.42
N LEU A 275 -19.06 14.61 0.81
CA LEU A 275 -17.64 14.72 1.06
C LEU A 275 -16.91 15.10 -0.23
N HIS A 276 -15.91 15.98 -0.13
CA HIS A 276 -14.94 16.19 -1.21
C HIS A 276 -14.18 14.88 -1.44
N PHE A 277 -14.56 14.11 -2.45
CA PHE A 277 -14.10 12.74 -2.66
C PHE A 277 -13.35 12.61 -3.99
N VAL A 278 -12.07 12.22 -3.89
CA VAL A 278 -11.22 11.98 -5.06
C VAL A 278 -10.97 10.48 -5.22
N ASP A 279 -11.39 9.95 -6.37
CA ASP A 279 -11.15 8.56 -6.80
C ASP A 279 -9.95 8.54 -7.75
N LEU A 280 -8.84 7.93 -7.32
CA LEU A 280 -7.59 7.94 -8.09
C LEU A 280 -7.50 6.84 -9.17
N LEU A 281 -8.43 5.90 -9.23
CA LEU A 281 -8.36 4.81 -10.22
C LEU A 281 -8.59 5.29 -11.65
N PRO A 282 -9.65 6.07 -11.96
CA PRO A 282 -9.87 6.59 -13.31
C PRO A 282 -8.66 7.34 -13.91
N PRO A 283 -8.07 8.36 -13.26
CA PRO A 283 -6.94 9.10 -13.85
C PRO A 283 -5.68 8.24 -14.01
N LEU A 284 -5.45 7.25 -13.14
CA LEU A 284 -4.34 6.32 -13.28
C LEU A 284 -4.55 5.36 -14.47
N LEU A 285 -5.78 4.88 -14.69
CA LEU A 285 -6.10 4.05 -15.86
C LEU A 285 -5.98 4.85 -17.16
N GLU A 286 -6.53 6.07 -17.19
CA GLU A 286 -6.43 6.98 -18.33
C GLU A 286 -4.97 7.31 -18.66
N THR A 287 -4.15 7.61 -17.65
CA THR A 287 -2.72 7.89 -17.86
C THR A 287 -1.99 6.64 -18.35
N LYS A 288 -2.29 5.45 -17.81
CA LYS A 288 -1.69 4.20 -18.29
C LYS A 288 -2.01 3.94 -19.77
N GLU A 289 -3.21 4.28 -20.22
CA GLU A 289 -3.63 4.10 -21.62
C GLU A 289 -3.01 5.15 -22.57
N THR A 290 -3.00 6.41 -22.15
CA THR A 290 -2.54 7.55 -22.98
C THR A 290 -1.03 7.77 -22.92
N GLN A 291 -0.40 7.44 -21.80
CA GLN A 291 1.03 7.56 -21.53
C GLN A 291 1.53 6.28 -20.82
N PRO A 292 1.72 5.17 -21.57
CA PRO A 292 2.08 3.87 -20.99
C PRO A 292 3.49 3.84 -20.36
N TYR A 293 4.29 4.88 -20.61
CA TYR A 293 5.63 5.04 -20.07
C TYR A 293 5.91 6.50 -19.65
N PRO A 294 6.57 6.74 -18.49
CA PRO A 294 7.03 5.76 -17.50
C PRO A 294 5.86 5.02 -16.83
N LEU A 295 6.12 3.82 -16.29
CA LEU A 295 5.10 3.09 -15.52
C LEU A 295 4.63 3.94 -14.33
N LEU A 296 3.41 3.72 -13.84
CA LEU A 296 2.85 4.43 -12.69
C LEU A 296 3.22 3.76 -11.36
N PHE A 297 3.62 2.50 -11.41
CA PHE A 297 3.97 1.70 -10.25
C PHE A 297 5.33 1.05 -10.42
N TYR A 298 5.99 0.87 -9.29
CA TYR A 298 7.16 0.02 -9.18
C TYR A 298 6.79 -1.43 -9.57
N LYS A 299 7.65 -2.14 -10.29
CA LYS A 299 7.56 -3.60 -10.48
C LYS A 299 7.94 -4.35 -9.22
N THR A 300 9.02 -3.94 -8.55
CA THR A 300 9.61 -4.64 -7.39
C THR A 300 9.28 -3.97 -6.05
N ASP A 301 8.19 -3.24 -5.98
CA ASP A 301 7.63 -2.67 -4.75
C ASP A 301 6.12 -2.47 -4.93
N PHE A 302 5.32 -2.43 -3.86
CA PHE A 302 3.85 -2.31 -3.99
C PHE A 302 3.35 -0.90 -4.30
N HIS A 303 4.14 0.12 -4.01
CA HIS A 303 3.74 1.51 -4.18
C HIS A 303 3.67 1.92 -5.65
N TRP A 304 2.92 2.99 -5.92
CA TRP A 304 3.19 3.80 -7.10
C TRP A 304 4.64 4.31 -7.07
N ASN A 305 5.19 4.60 -8.24
CA ASN A 305 6.44 5.36 -8.31
C ASN A 305 6.14 6.87 -8.29
N PHE A 306 7.16 7.72 -8.37
CA PHE A 306 6.97 9.17 -8.33
C PHE A 306 6.15 9.72 -9.49
N PHE A 307 6.15 9.04 -10.65
CA PHE A 307 5.26 9.40 -11.74
C PHE A 307 3.79 9.12 -11.40
N GLY A 308 3.46 7.93 -10.91
CA GLY A 308 2.10 7.64 -10.42
C GLY A 308 1.67 8.55 -9.26
N ALA A 309 2.60 8.88 -8.35
CA ALA A 309 2.36 9.82 -7.25
C ALA A 309 2.08 11.25 -7.75
N PHE A 310 2.79 11.70 -8.80
CA PHE A 310 2.54 12.99 -9.45
C PHE A 310 1.16 13.02 -10.11
N ILE A 311 0.78 11.96 -10.83
CA ILE A 311 -0.55 11.86 -11.45
C ILE A 311 -1.65 11.90 -10.39
N ALA A 312 -1.47 11.19 -9.27
CA ALA A 312 -2.38 11.24 -8.14
C ALA A 312 -2.48 12.64 -7.55
N TYR A 313 -1.35 13.30 -7.31
CA TYR A 313 -1.30 14.69 -6.83
C TYR A 313 -2.02 15.66 -7.78
N ARG A 314 -1.75 15.56 -9.09
CA ARG A 314 -2.37 16.41 -10.12
C ARG A 314 -3.88 16.26 -10.11
N GLU A 315 -4.40 15.04 -10.05
CA GLU A 315 -5.83 14.81 -9.94
C GLU A 315 -6.41 15.43 -8.66
N ILE A 316 -5.78 15.18 -7.50
CA ILE A 316 -6.26 15.69 -6.22
C ILE A 316 -6.38 17.22 -6.28
N VAL A 317 -5.33 17.91 -6.74
CA VAL A 317 -5.36 19.37 -6.88
C VAL A 317 -6.41 19.82 -7.88
N THR A 318 -6.54 19.15 -9.03
CA THR A 318 -7.51 19.51 -10.08
C THR A 318 -8.95 19.38 -9.60
N GLN A 319 -9.27 18.37 -8.79
CA GLN A 319 -10.60 18.21 -8.21
C GLN A 319 -10.85 19.23 -7.09
N LEU A 320 -9.85 19.46 -6.23
CA LEU A 320 -9.96 20.44 -5.15
C LEU A 320 -10.10 21.88 -5.65
N GLU A 321 -9.41 22.25 -6.72
CA GLU A 321 -9.54 23.56 -7.38
C GLU A 321 -11.00 23.81 -7.82
N LYS A 322 -11.68 22.77 -8.32
CA LYS A 322 -13.09 22.84 -8.73
C LYS A 322 -14.06 22.85 -7.56
N GLU A 323 -13.77 22.05 -6.53
CA GLU A 323 -14.70 21.83 -5.41
C GLU A 323 -14.56 22.85 -4.28
N ILE A 324 -13.38 23.46 -4.14
CA ILE A 324 -13.02 24.42 -3.08
C ILE A 324 -12.31 25.63 -3.73
N PRO A 325 -12.96 26.36 -4.65
CA PRO A 325 -12.34 27.44 -5.42
C PRO A 325 -11.87 28.63 -4.57
N GLU A 326 -12.35 28.74 -3.32
CA GLU A 326 -11.85 29.71 -2.36
C GLU A 326 -10.40 29.44 -1.90
N LEU A 327 -9.89 28.23 -2.10
CA LEU A 327 -8.48 27.91 -1.97
C LEU A 327 -7.87 27.97 -3.36
N SER A 328 -6.98 28.95 -3.58
CA SER A 328 -6.30 29.20 -4.85
C SER A 328 -5.28 28.10 -5.20
N PHE A 329 -5.77 26.90 -5.49
CA PHE A 329 -4.93 25.82 -6.00
C PHE A 329 -4.37 26.18 -7.36
N ARG A 330 -3.11 25.84 -7.58
CA ARG A 330 -2.43 26.00 -8.87
C ARG A 330 -2.50 24.68 -9.63
N SER A 331 -2.98 24.70 -10.86
CA SER A 331 -2.99 23.51 -11.72
C SER A 331 -1.56 22.98 -11.91
N PRO A 332 -1.24 21.74 -11.50
CA PRO A 332 0.12 21.21 -11.61
C PRO A 332 0.43 20.72 -13.02
N ASP A 333 1.65 20.99 -13.50
CA ASP A 333 2.13 20.52 -14.80
C ASP A 333 3.40 19.68 -14.66
N LEU A 334 3.53 18.64 -15.48
CA LEU A 334 4.74 17.82 -15.55
C LEU A 334 5.92 18.62 -16.09
N ASP A 335 5.65 19.62 -16.95
CA ASP A 335 6.67 20.47 -17.56
C ASP A 335 7.40 21.38 -16.54
N GLU A 336 6.89 21.47 -15.31
CA GLU A 336 7.59 22.12 -14.20
C GLU A 336 8.80 21.33 -13.69
N PHE A 337 9.03 20.11 -14.18
CA PHE A 337 10.08 19.23 -13.71
C PHE A 337 10.98 18.75 -14.84
N ASP A 338 12.26 18.61 -14.52
CA ASP A 338 13.17 17.71 -15.24
C ASP A 338 13.12 16.33 -14.59
N LEU A 339 13.00 15.28 -15.41
CA LEU A 339 12.89 13.90 -14.93
C LEU A 339 14.22 13.19 -15.10
N GLU A 340 14.80 12.76 -13.98
CA GLU A 340 15.92 11.81 -13.99
C GLU A 340 15.39 10.39 -13.81
N ILE A 341 15.87 9.46 -14.64
CA ILE A 341 15.43 8.07 -14.64
C ILE A 341 16.63 7.14 -14.44
N ASP A 342 16.64 6.40 -13.34
CA ASP A 342 17.56 5.27 -13.15
C ASP A 342 16.89 3.97 -13.63
N GLU A 343 17.34 3.47 -14.78
CA GLU A 343 16.85 2.24 -15.42
C GLU A 343 17.42 0.96 -14.80
N ASN A 344 18.42 1.07 -13.91
CA ASN A 344 19.12 -0.05 -13.31
C ASN A 344 18.70 -0.30 -11.86
N TRP A 345 17.62 0.35 -11.42
CA TRP A 345 17.16 0.27 -10.05
C TRP A 345 16.30 -0.99 -9.79
N ALA A 346 16.28 -1.41 -8.53
CA ALA A 346 15.23 -2.25 -7.97
C ALA A 346 15.17 -2.04 -6.46
N HIS A 347 14.00 -2.21 -5.85
CA HIS A 347 13.81 -1.86 -4.45
C HIS A 347 14.54 -2.84 -3.50
N PRO A 348 15.65 -2.41 -2.84
CA PRO A 348 16.53 -3.35 -2.12
C PRO A 348 15.83 -4.06 -0.97
N ARG A 349 15.00 -3.33 -0.21
CA ARG A 349 14.29 -3.91 0.94
C ARG A 349 13.25 -4.92 0.50
N PHE A 350 12.61 -4.70 -0.64
CA PHE A 350 11.60 -5.61 -1.16
C PHE A 350 12.23 -6.91 -1.64
N LEU A 351 13.29 -6.83 -2.44
CA LEU A 351 13.99 -8.02 -2.93
C LEU A 351 14.56 -8.84 -1.77
N ASN A 352 15.15 -8.18 -0.77
CA ASN A 352 15.58 -8.85 0.46
C ASN A 352 14.41 -9.52 1.22
N MET A 353 13.23 -8.89 1.26
CA MET A 353 12.03 -9.44 1.91
C MET A 353 11.55 -10.75 1.26
N ILE A 354 11.68 -10.90 -0.06
CA ILE A 354 11.35 -12.14 -0.79
C ILE A 354 12.57 -13.06 -0.97
N GLY A 355 13.71 -12.68 -0.42
CA GLY A 355 14.95 -13.46 -0.46
C GLY A 355 15.63 -13.48 -1.82
N LEU A 356 15.33 -12.56 -2.74
CA LEU A 356 16.01 -12.45 -4.02
C LEU A 356 17.25 -11.54 -3.93
N PRO A 357 18.35 -11.90 -4.59
CA PRO A 357 19.52 -11.03 -4.68
C PRO A 357 19.24 -9.83 -5.59
N GLU A 358 19.38 -8.62 -5.02
CA GLU A 358 19.17 -7.34 -5.71
C GLU A 358 19.96 -7.21 -7.01
N ARG A 359 21.25 -7.56 -7.01
CA ARG A 359 22.14 -7.45 -8.17
C ARG A 359 21.68 -8.18 -9.44
N PHE A 360 20.71 -9.09 -9.35
CA PHE A 360 20.17 -9.84 -10.49
C PHE A 360 18.78 -9.34 -10.93
N HIS A 361 18.27 -8.28 -10.30
CA HIS A 361 16.97 -7.69 -10.58
C HIS A 361 17.18 -6.19 -10.78
N ARG A 362 17.21 -5.77 -12.04
CA ARG A 362 17.42 -4.38 -12.48
C ARG A 362 16.55 -4.14 -13.70
N ASN A 363 15.24 -4.16 -13.48
CA ASN A 363 14.23 -4.16 -14.55
C ASN A 363 13.13 -3.14 -14.27
N GLU A 364 13.45 -2.14 -13.46
CA GLU A 364 12.56 -1.13 -12.92
C GLU A 364 13.18 0.25 -13.05
N HIS A 365 12.32 1.26 -13.11
CA HIS A 365 12.74 2.63 -13.32
C HIS A 365 12.42 3.45 -12.09
N TYR A 366 13.46 4.04 -11.53
CA TYR A 366 13.34 4.97 -10.43
C TYR A 366 13.37 6.38 -10.99
N LEU A 367 12.31 7.15 -10.72
CA LEU A 367 12.17 8.51 -11.21
C LEU A 367 12.43 9.50 -10.08
N THR A 368 13.22 10.51 -10.39
CA THR A 368 13.46 11.69 -9.56
C THR A 368 12.95 12.92 -10.31
N PHE A 369 12.16 13.74 -9.62
CA PHE A 369 11.55 14.95 -10.18
C PHE A 369 12.33 16.16 -9.70
N ILE A 370 13.05 16.83 -10.60
CA ILE A 370 13.82 18.03 -10.29
C ILE A 370 12.99 19.25 -10.68
N PRO A 371 12.49 20.05 -9.72
CA PRO A 371 11.73 21.23 -10.06
C PRO A 371 12.57 22.24 -10.84
N LYS A 372 12.02 22.77 -11.93
CA LYS A 372 12.65 23.82 -12.71
C LYS A 372 12.54 25.17 -11.98
N PRO A 373 13.47 26.11 -12.25
CA PRO A 373 13.32 27.50 -11.80
C PRO A 373 12.06 28.16 -12.37
N ALA A 374 11.63 29.24 -11.72
CA ALA A 374 10.42 30.01 -11.99
C ALA A 374 9.11 29.19 -11.89
N THR A 375 9.09 28.12 -11.10
CA THR A 375 7.89 27.29 -10.87
C THR A 375 7.30 27.53 -9.48
N GLY A 376 6.17 26.87 -9.17
CA GLY A 376 5.58 26.95 -7.83
C GLY A 376 6.46 26.39 -6.71
N TYR A 377 7.61 25.78 -7.04
CA TYR A 377 8.52 25.11 -6.11
C TYR A 377 9.76 25.94 -5.76
N ASP A 378 10.01 27.06 -6.45
CA ASP A 378 11.23 27.87 -6.34
C ASP A 378 11.59 28.32 -4.92
N GLN A 379 10.57 28.64 -4.13
CA GLN A 379 10.72 29.15 -2.76
C GLN A 379 10.57 28.05 -1.71
N ALA A 380 10.42 26.78 -2.11
CA ALA A 380 10.29 25.68 -1.18
C ALA A 380 11.64 25.41 -0.46
N LEU A 381 11.64 25.56 0.87
CA LEU A 381 12.85 25.56 1.70
C LEU A 381 13.31 24.16 2.10
N ASP A 382 12.41 23.18 2.07
CA ASP A 382 12.64 21.85 2.62
C ASP A 382 12.59 20.74 1.55
N LEU A 383 12.78 21.09 0.26
CA LEU A 383 12.93 20.11 -0.82
C LEU A 383 14.25 19.33 -0.69
N PRO A 384 14.30 18.05 -1.14
CA PRO A 384 15.56 17.30 -1.16
C PRO A 384 16.53 17.89 -2.18
N GLU A 385 17.82 17.91 -1.85
CA GLU A 385 18.89 18.51 -2.67
C GLU A 385 18.97 17.94 -4.10
N GLY A 386 18.64 16.66 -4.27
CA GLY A 386 18.63 15.99 -5.59
C GLY A 386 17.27 15.95 -6.27
N GLY A 387 16.27 16.73 -5.82
CA GLY A 387 14.90 16.67 -6.32
C GLY A 387 13.99 15.73 -5.53
N ILE A 388 12.72 15.71 -5.93
CA ILE A 388 11.65 14.93 -5.28
C ILE A 388 11.83 13.45 -5.61
N GLN A 389 12.09 12.66 -4.57
CA GLN A 389 12.37 11.22 -4.62
C GLN A 389 11.99 10.56 -3.27
N ASP A 390 12.35 9.28 -3.06
CA ASP A 390 11.93 8.46 -1.91
C ASP A 390 12.63 8.82 -0.59
N VAL A 391 12.41 10.05 -0.16
CA VAL A 391 12.91 10.65 1.08
C VAL A 391 11.72 11.21 1.84
N TYR A 392 11.73 11.12 3.16
CA TYR A 392 10.68 11.73 3.97
C TYR A 392 11.01 13.19 4.28
N PRO A 393 10.00 14.09 4.31
CA PRO A 393 10.21 15.43 4.83
C PRO A 393 10.71 15.40 6.27
N ARG A 394 11.44 16.44 6.66
CA ARG A 394 12.00 16.57 8.01
C ARG A 394 10.88 16.70 9.04
N GLU A 395 11.11 16.12 10.22
CA GLU A 395 10.23 16.34 11.38
C GLU A 395 10.58 17.67 12.05
N VAL A 396 9.54 18.42 12.39
CA VAL A 396 9.60 19.63 13.22
C VAL A 396 8.85 19.36 14.53
N GLU A 397 9.23 20.08 15.59
CA GLU A 397 8.51 20.08 16.86
C GLU A 397 7.54 21.28 16.88
N LEU A 398 6.25 20.98 17.09
CA LEU A 398 5.22 21.98 17.29
C LEU A 398 4.87 22.06 18.77
N ASP A 399 4.75 23.29 19.26
CA ASP A 399 4.44 23.59 20.66
C ASP A 399 3.05 24.20 20.80
N ALA A 400 2.33 23.80 21.85
CA ALA A 400 1.05 24.38 22.22
C ALA A 400 0.96 24.52 23.74
N PRO A 401 0.47 25.65 24.29
CA PRO A 401 0.37 25.86 25.73
C PRO A 401 -0.32 24.68 26.45
N GLY A 402 0.35 24.15 27.47
CA GLY A 402 -0.17 23.02 28.27
C GLY A 402 -0.17 21.65 27.58
N ASN A 403 0.44 21.50 26.39
CA ASN A 403 0.59 20.23 25.71
C ASN A 403 2.07 19.85 25.56
N LYS A 404 2.35 18.55 25.39
CA LYS A 404 3.72 18.08 25.07
C LYS A 404 4.05 18.47 23.61
N PRO A 405 5.31 18.73 23.25
CA PRO A 405 5.68 18.99 21.86
C PRO A 405 5.23 17.84 20.94
N LEU A 406 4.66 18.21 19.78
CA LEU A 406 4.24 17.25 18.76
C LEU A 406 5.29 17.22 17.64
N LYS A 407 5.83 16.04 17.35
CA LYS A 407 6.66 15.83 16.16
C LYS A 407 5.78 15.56 14.96
N ILE A 408 5.93 16.37 13.91
CA ILE A 408 5.22 16.22 12.64
C ILE A 408 6.16 16.52 11.48
N ARG A 409 5.94 15.89 10.34
CA ARG A 409 6.71 16.21 9.13
C ARG A 409 6.16 17.48 8.50
N MET A 410 7.04 18.36 8.04
CA MET A 410 6.64 19.65 7.47
C MET A 410 7.54 20.06 6.31
N ILE A 411 6.95 20.75 5.34
CA ILE A 411 7.64 21.45 4.24
C ILE A 411 7.17 22.89 4.22
N ARG A 412 8.09 23.83 4.04
CA ARG A 412 7.78 25.26 3.90
C ARG A 412 8.00 25.76 2.48
N ASN A 413 7.10 26.61 2.01
CA ASN A 413 7.22 27.36 0.76
C ASN A 413 6.59 28.76 0.92
N PRO A 414 7.30 29.77 1.46
CA PRO A 414 6.75 31.11 1.68
C PRO A 414 6.15 31.78 0.43
N GLY A 415 6.50 31.33 -0.78
CA GLY A 415 5.97 31.84 -2.04
C GLY A 415 4.59 31.30 -2.45
N ALA A 416 4.05 30.30 -1.74
CA ALA A 416 2.75 29.73 -2.05
C ALA A 416 1.57 30.55 -1.49
N GLU A 417 0.38 30.43 -2.09
CA GLU A 417 -0.80 31.22 -1.71
C GLU A 417 -1.55 30.64 -0.50
N ILE A 418 -1.84 29.34 -0.52
CA ILE A 418 -2.54 28.64 0.57
C ILE A 418 -1.65 28.68 1.82
N ASN A 419 -2.20 29.02 2.97
CA ASN A 419 -1.43 29.14 4.21
C ASN A 419 -0.96 27.78 4.72
N SER A 420 -1.87 26.81 4.85
CA SER A 420 -1.46 25.49 5.34
C SER A 420 -2.37 24.33 4.94
N LEU A 421 -1.74 23.20 4.65
CA LEU A 421 -2.38 21.93 4.34
C LEU A 421 -1.95 20.85 5.33
N LEU A 422 -2.87 19.99 5.75
CA LEU A 422 -2.55 18.78 6.52
C LEU A 422 -2.86 17.52 5.72
N LEU A 423 -1.81 16.79 5.38
CA LEU A 423 -1.84 15.55 4.63
C LEU A 423 -1.82 14.35 5.58
N LEU A 424 -2.93 13.62 5.64
CA LEU A 424 -3.09 12.41 6.43
C LEU A 424 -3.17 11.20 5.50
N GLY A 425 -2.42 10.14 5.76
CA GLY A 425 -2.56 8.94 4.93
C GLY A 425 -1.51 7.88 5.21
N ASP A 426 -1.37 6.95 4.29
CA ASP A 426 -0.39 5.87 4.38
C ASP A 426 0.89 6.16 3.57
N SER A 427 1.70 5.13 3.29
CA SER A 427 2.95 5.31 2.56
C SER A 427 2.78 5.64 1.07
N PHE A 428 1.59 5.43 0.50
CA PHE A 428 1.28 5.93 -0.83
C PHE A 428 1.27 7.46 -0.81
N PHE A 429 0.49 8.05 0.09
CA PHE A 429 0.40 9.51 0.16
C PHE A 429 1.69 10.18 0.61
N GLU A 430 2.53 9.49 1.39
CA GLU A 430 3.89 9.97 1.72
C GLU A 430 4.72 10.32 0.47
N LYS A 431 4.51 9.62 -0.66
CA LYS A 431 5.22 9.92 -1.94
C LYS A 431 4.66 11.14 -2.68
N CYS A 432 3.47 11.63 -2.29
CA CYS A 432 2.87 12.85 -2.87
C CYS A 432 3.27 14.12 -2.12
N VAL A 433 3.75 14.01 -0.88
CA VAL A 433 3.89 15.15 0.07
C VAL A 433 4.74 16.29 -0.49
N TYR A 434 5.86 16.00 -1.14
CA TYR A 434 6.71 17.05 -1.72
C TYR A 434 6.05 17.79 -2.87
N PHE A 435 5.18 17.15 -3.66
CA PHE A 435 4.48 17.84 -4.74
C PHE A 435 3.50 18.89 -4.20
N PHE A 436 2.89 18.65 -3.04
CA PHE A 436 2.03 19.65 -2.38
C PHE A 436 2.79 20.90 -1.91
N SER A 437 4.13 20.87 -1.84
CA SER A 437 4.90 22.08 -1.51
C SER A 437 4.69 23.21 -2.52
N GLY A 438 4.31 22.91 -3.77
CA GLY A 438 3.97 23.91 -4.77
C GLY A 438 2.60 24.56 -4.61
N GLN A 439 1.83 24.19 -3.57
CA GLN A 439 0.46 24.64 -3.33
C GLN A 439 0.30 25.50 -2.07
N ALA A 440 1.07 25.23 -1.00
CA ALA A 440 0.87 25.87 0.30
C ALA A 440 2.17 26.26 1.02
N LYS A 441 2.08 27.31 1.84
CA LYS A 441 3.20 27.84 2.64
C LYS A 441 3.71 26.83 3.64
N GLU A 442 2.81 26.07 4.23
CA GLU A 442 3.14 24.98 5.14
C GLU A 442 2.37 23.72 4.78
N VAL A 443 3.09 22.65 4.47
CA VAL A 443 2.52 21.34 4.21
C VAL A 443 2.91 20.41 5.34
N TYR A 444 1.93 20.08 6.19
CA TYR A 444 2.07 19.13 7.27
C TYR A 444 1.76 17.72 6.78
N ASN A 445 2.55 16.73 7.18
CA ASN A 445 2.26 15.32 6.90
C ASN A 445 2.29 14.50 8.19
N TYR A 446 1.23 13.70 8.38
CA TYR A 446 1.13 12.77 9.49
C TYR A 446 0.61 11.42 9.03
N ARG A 447 1.44 10.38 9.11
CA ARG A 447 1.07 9.02 8.71
C ARG A 447 0.04 8.43 9.66
N THR A 448 -1.14 8.11 9.15
CA THR A 448 -2.23 7.50 9.91
C THR A 448 -3.17 6.74 8.98
N ILE A 449 -3.65 5.58 9.42
CA ILE A 449 -4.50 4.70 8.60
C ILE A 449 -5.80 4.40 9.31
N VAL A 450 -5.71 4.02 10.58
CA VAL A 450 -6.86 3.65 11.41
C VAL A 450 -7.41 4.87 12.13
N ASN A 451 -6.52 5.62 12.77
CA ASN A 451 -6.89 6.67 13.70
C ASN A 451 -7.06 8.03 13.01
N PHE A 452 -7.99 8.83 13.53
CA PHE A 452 -8.07 10.25 13.17
C PHE A 452 -7.30 11.09 14.20
N PRO A 453 -6.15 11.70 13.84
CA PRO A 453 -5.25 12.36 14.78
C PRO A 453 -5.73 13.76 15.18
N TYR A 454 -6.93 13.83 15.78
CA TYR A 454 -7.57 15.09 16.18
C TYR A 454 -6.73 15.97 17.13
N HIS A 455 -5.68 15.43 17.76
CA HIS A 455 -4.83 16.16 18.69
C HIS A 455 -3.91 17.16 17.98
N ILE A 456 -3.63 16.99 16.68
CA ILE A 456 -2.86 17.93 15.86
C ILE A 456 -3.50 19.33 15.88
N PHE A 457 -4.84 19.40 15.93
CA PHE A 457 -5.61 20.65 15.94
C PHE A 457 -5.50 21.46 17.24
N ARG A 458 -4.67 21.04 18.19
CA ARG A 458 -4.28 21.85 19.36
C ARG A 458 -3.05 22.71 19.08
N TYR A 459 -2.28 22.35 18.07
CA TYR A 459 -1.04 22.99 17.67
C TYR A 459 -1.29 23.83 16.42
N GLU A 460 -1.92 23.21 15.41
CA GLU A 460 -2.11 23.84 14.11
C GLU A 460 -3.55 23.76 13.62
N LYS A 461 -3.99 24.81 12.95
CA LYS A 461 -5.31 24.90 12.32
C LYS A 461 -5.14 25.05 10.81
N PRO A 462 -4.99 23.94 10.07
CA PRO A 462 -4.82 24.00 8.61
C PRO A 462 -6.08 24.52 7.91
N GLU A 463 -5.94 25.06 6.70
CA GLU A 463 -7.09 25.48 5.88
C GLU A 463 -7.83 24.27 5.29
N LEU A 464 -7.07 23.22 4.93
CA LEU A 464 -7.60 21.97 4.40
C LEU A 464 -6.86 20.76 4.97
N VAL A 465 -7.63 19.73 5.28
CA VAL A 465 -7.15 18.38 5.58
C VAL A 465 -7.44 17.47 4.38
N ILE A 466 -6.40 16.88 3.82
CA ILE A 466 -6.53 15.85 2.78
C ILE A 466 -6.19 14.50 3.40
N GLN A 467 -7.16 13.60 3.45
CA GLN A 467 -6.96 12.26 3.97
C GLN A 467 -6.99 11.21 2.86
N GLU A 468 -5.88 10.52 2.66
CA GLU A 468 -5.73 9.41 1.72
C GLU A 468 -5.79 8.05 2.45
N ILE A 469 -6.36 7.05 1.78
CA ILE A 469 -6.26 5.65 2.17
C ILE A 469 -6.08 4.76 0.93
N LEU A 470 -5.08 3.88 0.95
CA LEU A 470 -4.95 2.78 -0.01
C LEU A 470 -6.03 1.72 0.21
N ASN A 471 -6.62 1.22 -0.87
CA ASN A 471 -7.70 0.22 -0.84
C ASN A 471 -7.38 -1.05 -0.03
N MET A 472 -6.11 -1.46 0.08
CA MET A 472 -5.71 -2.56 0.97
C MET A 472 -6.20 -2.36 2.41
N PHE A 473 -6.22 -1.12 2.89
CA PHE A 473 -6.70 -0.79 4.23
C PHE A 473 -8.23 -0.67 4.32
N LEU A 474 -8.98 -0.95 3.26
CA LEU A 474 -10.44 -1.13 3.28
C LEU A 474 -10.86 -2.55 3.67
N LEU A 475 -9.94 -3.52 3.63
CA LEU A 475 -10.21 -4.93 3.98
C LEU A 475 -10.47 -5.13 5.48
N ARG A 476 -10.10 -4.14 6.29
CA ARG A 476 -10.41 -4.09 7.72
C ARG A 476 -11.81 -3.56 7.98
N LYS A 477 -12.23 -3.63 9.25
CA LYS A 477 -13.47 -2.97 9.68
C LYS A 477 -13.33 -1.44 9.58
N PRO A 478 -14.38 -0.72 9.16
CA PRO A 478 -14.36 0.73 9.15
C PRO A 478 -13.94 1.29 10.51
N PRO A 479 -13.00 2.26 10.57
CA PRO A 479 -12.50 2.76 11.84
C PRO A 479 -13.59 3.51 12.63
N LEU A 480 -13.44 3.54 13.96
CA LEU A 480 -14.27 4.37 14.81
C LEU A 480 -13.54 5.68 15.10
N ASN A 481 -14.21 6.81 14.90
CA ASN A 481 -13.63 8.08 15.28
C ASN A 481 -13.65 8.25 16.81
N PRO A 482 -12.69 9.00 17.37
CA PRO A 482 -12.71 9.38 18.79
C PRO A 482 -14.04 10.00 19.18
N PRO A 483 -14.56 9.77 20.41
CA PRO A 483 -15.89 10.22 20.81
C PRO A 483 -16.18 11.70 20.55
N ARG A 484 -15.17 12.56 20.68
CA ARG A 484 -15.32 14.01 20.43
C ARG A 484 -15.54 14.38 18.96
N VAL A 485 -15.00 13.58 18.03
CA VAL A 485 -15.17 13.77 16.58
C VAL A 485 -16.51 13.17 16.18
N ALA A 486 -16.77 11.94 16.65
CA ALA A 486 -18.02 11.25 16.46
C ALA A 486 -19.25 12.06 16.93
N LYS A 487 -19.14 12.81 18.04
CA LYS A 487 -20.22 13.64 18.60
C LYS A 487 -20.58 14.86 17.76
N SER A 488 -19.69 15.34 16.89
CA SER A 488 -20.01 16.47 15.98
C SER A 488 -20.96 16.06 14.85
N TYR A 489 -21.18 14.76 14.65
CA TYR A 489 -22.15 14.29 13.66
C TYR A 489 -23.58 14.69 14.07
N PRO A 490 -24.38 15.30 13.18
CA PRO A 490 -25.69 15.86 13.54
C PRO A 490 -26.59 14.87 14.28
N GLN A 491 -26.67 13.62 13.81
CA GLN A 491 -27.48 12.55 14.39
C GLN A 491 -27.07 12.16 15.82
N LYS A 492 -25.86 12.56 16.27
CA LYS A 492 -25.39 12.34 17.65
C LYS A 492 -25.41 13.61 18.50
N LYS A 493 -25.40 14.78 17.87
CA LYS A 493 -25.50 16.10 18.53
C LYS A 493 -26.94 16.45 18.85
N TYR A 494 -27.86 16.05 17.97
CA TYR A 494 -29.27 16.37 18.01
C TYR A 494 -30.11 15.12 18.18
N HIS A 495 -31.28 15.28 18.79
CA HIS A 495 -32.26 14.20 18.87
C HIS A 495 -33.20 14.26 17.67
N ASP A 496 -33.69 13.09 17.29
CA ASP A 496 -34.61 12.96 16.19
C ASP A 496 -36.00 13.53 16.58
N SER A 497 -36.58 14.42 15.76
CA SER A 497 -37.90 15.02 16.01
C SER A 497 -39.06 14.01 16.02
N ARG A 498 -38.82 12.73 15.66
CA ARG A 498 -39.80 11.62 15.55
C ARG A 498 -40.99 11.87 14.61
N GLN A 499 -41.09 13.05 14.00
CA GLN A 499 -42.15 13.40 13.05
C GLN A 499 -41.88 12.80 11.68
N LEU A 500 -42.77 11.91 11.25
CA LEU A 500 -42.80 11.36 9.90
C LEU A 500 -43.87 12.09 9.09
N ALA A 501 -43.48 12.68 7.98
CA ALA A 501 -44.41 13.28 7.03
C ALA A 501 -43.98 12.97 5.61
N ARG A 502 -44.96 12.72 4.74
CA ARG A 502 -44.74 12.55 3.30
C ARG A 502 -45.66 13.48 2.56
N TYR A 503 -45.07 14.23 1.64
CA TYR A 503 -45.70 15.21 0.78
C TYR A 503 -45.51 14.77 -0.66
N GLU A 504 -46.61 14.59 -1.38
CA GLU A 504 -46.56 14.40 -2.83
C GLU A 504 -46.40 15.76 -3.53
N SER A 505 -45.95 15.77 -4.79
CA SER A 505 -45.66 17.00 -5.56
C SER A 505 -46.76 18.07 -5.46
N HIS A 506 -48.03 17.67 -5.57
CA HIS A 506 -49.19 18.57 -5.53
C HIS A 506 -49.45 19.23 -4.17
N GLN A 507 -48.77 18.77 -3.11
CA GLN A 507 -48.87 19.33 -1.76
C GLN A 507 -47.74 20.32 -1.47
N LEU A 508 -46.71 20.37 -2.31
CA LEU A 508 -45.51 21.17 -2.07
C LEU A 508 -45.62 22.52 -2.78
N THR A 509 -45.26 23.60 -2.09
CA THR A 509 -45.05 24.89 -2.76
C THR A 509 -43.60 24.95 -3.22
N VAL A 510 -43.39 24.89 -4.53
CA VAL A 510 -42.07 24.96 -5.15
C VAL A 510 -41.95 26.29 -5.90
N SER A 511 -40.99 27.12 -5.49
CA SER A 511 -40.65 28.35 -6.21
C SER A 511 -39.29 28.22 -6.85
N VAL A 512 -39.16 28.75 -8.07
CA VAL A 512 -37.92 28.69 -8.85
C VAL A 512 -37.50 30.11 -9.22
N SER A 513 -36.26 30.48 -8.89
CA SER A 513 -35.64 31.74 -9.32
C SER A 513 -34.37 31.49 -10.12
N SER A 514 -34.39 31.88 -11.39
CA SER A 514 -33.23 31.81 -12.28
C SER A 514 -32.28 32.98 -12.02
N HIS A 515 -30.99 32.68 -11.89
CA HIS A 515 -29.92 33.65 -11.81
C HIS A 515 -29.18 33.56 -13.15
N GLY A 516 -28.99 34.69 -13.84
CA GLY A 516 -28.60 34.77 -15.27
C GLY A 516 -27.24 34.17 -15.69
N ASN A 517 -26.64 33.33 -14.85
CA ASN A 517 -25.39 32.58 -15.06
C ASN A 517 -25.62 31.07 -15.30
N GLY A 518 -26.84 30.64 -15.65
CA GLY A 518 -27.17 29.21 -15.78
C GLY A 518 -27.34 28.51 -14.43
N THR A 519 -27.73 29.25 -13.39
CA THR A 519 -28.07 28.67 -12.10
C THR A 519 -29.51 28.99 -11.73
N ALA A 520 -30.22 28.04 -11.13
CA ALA A 520 -31.59 28.21 -10.66
C ALA A 520 -31.69 27.81 -9.20
N LYS A 521 -32.37 28.61 -8.39
CA LYS A 521 -32.68 28.28 -7.01
C LYS A 521 -34.11 27.73 -6.95
N ILE A 522 -34.26 26.51 -6.45
CA ILE A 522 -35.55 25.87 -6.18
C ILE A 522 -35.75 25.90 -4.67
N ALA A 523 -36.77 26.61 -4.19
CA ALA A 523 -37.18 26.55 -2.79
C ALA A 523 -38.44 25.69 -2.66
N ILE A 524 -38.34 24.62 -1.88
CA ILE A 524 -39.42 23.68 -1.57
C ILE A 524 -39.90 23.99 -0.16
N GLU A 525 -41.12 24.50 -0.04
CA GLU A 525 -41.78 24.74 1.24
C GLU A 525 -42.59 23.51 1.66
N LEU A 526 -42.34 23.04 2.89
CA LEU A 526 -43.02 21.88 3.49
C LEU A 526 -44.28 22.35 4.23
N PRO A 527 -45.48 21.88 3.85
CA PRO A 527 -46.74 22.25 4.50
C PRO A 527 -46.78 21.82 5.97
N ASP A 528 -47.30 22.68 6.83
CA ASP A 528 -47.69 22.38 8.21
C ASP A 528 -46.57 21.80 9.12
N GLN A 529 -45.30 21.94 8.74
CA GLN A 529 -44.20 21.54 9.60
C GLN A 529 -44.04 22.56 10.74
N LYS A 530 -43.92 22.09 11.98
CA LYS A 530 -43.51 22.97 13.08
C LYS A 530 -42.02 23.27 12.95
N THR A 531 -41.64 24.51 13.23
CA THR A 531 -40.23 24.91 13.45
C THR A 531 -39.59 23.93 14.42
N LEU A 532 -38.42 23.39 14.05
CA LEU A 532 -37.69 22.42 14.85
C LEU A 532 -37.36 23.00 16.23
N ALA A 533 -37.59 22.21 17.29
CA ALA A 533 -37.20 22.61 18.62
C ALA A 533 -35.67 22.74 18.73
N ALA A 534 -35.21 23.52 19.71
CA ALA A 534 -33.78 23.62 20.01
C ALA A 534 -33.21 22.22 20.30
N GLY A 535 -32.30 21.75 19.44
CA GLY A 535 -31.67 20.45 19.59
C GLY A 535 -32.26 19.30 18.76
N GLU A 536 -33.25 19.56 17.91
CA GLU A 536 -33.83 18.56 16.99
C GLU A 536 -33.23 18.64 15.57
N PHE A 537 -33.17 17.51 14.87
CA PHE A 537 -32.87 17.45 13.43
C PHE A 537 -33.86 16.56 12.68
N ARG A 538 -33.93 16.72 11.35
CA ARG A 538 -34.71 15.85 10.45
C ARG A 538 -33.88 15.39 9.26
N THR A 539 -34.09 14.14 8.84
CA THR A 539 -33.62 13.66 7.55
C THR A 539 -34.72 13.84 6.52
N VAL A 540 -34.41 14.50 5.42
CA VAL A 540 -35.35 14.71 4.32
C VAL A 540 -34.93 13.86 3.14
N LYS A 541 -35.85 13.03 2.65
CA LYS A 541 -35.74 12.29 1.40
C LYS A 541 -36.53 13.04 0.32
N ILE A 542 -35.84 13.49 -0.73
CA ILE A 542 -36.44 14.17 -1.88
C ILE A 542 -36.36 13.21 -3.07
N LYS A 543 -37.51 12.87 -3.65
CA LYS A 543 -37.58 12.20 -4.94
C LYS A 543 -37.84 13.26 -6.00
N LEU A 544 -37.09 13.18 -7.08
CA LEU A 544 -37.11 14.18 -8.14
C LEU A 544 -36.83 13.52 -9.48
N LEU A 545 -37.35 14.13 -10.54
CA LEU A 545 -37.25 13.69 -11.92
C LEU A 545 -36.44 14.71 -12.70
N SER A 546 -35.23 14.34 -13.12
CA SER A 546 -34.35 15.19 -13.92
C SER A 546 -34.49 14.82 -15.40
N LYS A 547 -34.82 15.78 -16.27
CA LYS A 547 -34.92 15.52 -17.72
C LYS A 547 -33.55 15.35 -18.37
N THR A 548 -32.55 16.08 -17.86
CA THR A 548 -31.15 16.02 -18.27
C THR A 548 -30.25 15.75 -17.05
N PRO A 549 -29.03 15.24 -17.25
CA PRO A 549 -28.02 15.21 -16.20
C PRO A 549 -27.59 16.62 -15.81
N GLY A 550 -27.24 16.84 -14.53
CA GLY A 550 -26.80 18.14 -14.04
C GLY A 550 -26.19 18.07 -12.64
N THR A 551 -25.61 19.18 -12.18
CA THR A 551 -25.04 19.31 -10.84
C THR A 551 -25.95 20.13 -9.94
N TYR A 552 -26.26 19.59 -8.77
CA TYR A 552 -27.25 20.09 -7.84
C TYR A 552 -26.60 20.32 -6.48
N GLN A 553 -26.61 21.56 -5.99
CA GLN A 553 -26.12 21.93 -4.67
C GLN A 553 -27.30 22.15 -3.72
N PHE A 554 -27.46 21.25 -2.75
CA PHE A 554 -28.48 21.36 -1.72
C PHE A 554 -27.98 22.31 -0.63
N VAL A 555 -28.75 23.36 -0.35
CA VAL A 555 -28.44 24.35 0.67
C VAL A 555 -29.58 24.36 1.68
N SER A 556 -29.31 23.96 2.91
CA SER A 556 -30.23 24.26 4.01
C SER A 556 -30.15 25.77 4.24
N SER A 557 -31.24 26.49 3.91
CA SER A 557 -31.48 27.95 3.98
C SER A 557 -30.30 28.84 4.42
N SER A 558 -29.94 29.83 3.58
CA SER A 558 -29.06 31.03 3.70
C SER A 558 -28.13 31.32 4.93
N ASN A 559 -28.23 30.68 6.09
CA ASN A 559 -27.42 30.89 7.29
C ASN A 559 -27.03 29.58 8.03
N SER A 560 -27.09 28.40 7.40
CA SER A 560 -26.83 27.14 8.13
C SER A 560 -25.34 26.87 8.40
N GLU A 561 -25.03 26.38 9.60
CA GLU A 561 -23.75 25.72 9.95
C GLU A 561 -23.57 24.36 9.24
N ALA A 562 -24.55 23.94 8.42
CA ALA A 562 -24.54 22.65 7.75
C ALA A 562 -23.87 22.76 6.36
N PRO A 563 -22.94 21.86 6.01
CA PRO A 563 -22.31 21.88 4.70
C PRO A 563 -23.34 21.69 3.59
N SER A 564 -23.29 22.55 2.57
CA SER A 564 -24.07 22.37 1.35
C SER A 564 -23.65 21.08 0.66
N GLN A 565 -24.61 20.30 0.15
CA GLN A 565 -24.30 19.02 -0.53
C GLN A 565 -24.34 19.21 -2.04
N LYS A 566 -23.21 19.14 -2.74
CA LYS A 566 -23.20 19.04 -4.21
C LYS A 566 -23.40 17.59 -4.64
N ARG A 567 -24.26 17.34 -5.63
CA ARG A 567 -24.56 16.03 -6.20
C ARG A 567 -24.79 16.12 -7.71
N THR A 568 -24.18 15.22 -8.48
CA THR A 568 -24.52 15.05 -9.89
C THR A 568 -25.71 14.10 -10.02
N MET A 569 -26.74 14.50 -10.76
CA MET A 569 -27.92 13.67 -11.02
C MET A 569 -27.92 13.13 -12.44
N ARG A 570 -28.51 11.96 -12.62
CA ARG A 570 -28.72 11.35 -13.93
C ARG A 570 -30.07 11.77 -14.50
N ALA A 571 -30.25 11.66 -15.80
CA ALA A 571 -31.58 11.74 -16.39
C ALA A 571 -32.48 10.63 -15.84
N GLY A 572 -33.74 10.96 -15.53
CA GLY A 572 -34.71 10.06 -14.91
C GLY A 572 -34.93 10.31 -13.42
N LYS A 573 -35.37 9.27 -12.70
CA LYS A 573 -35.74 9.36 -11.28
C LYS A 573 -34.50 9.35 -10.40
N ASN A 574 -34.39 10.33 -9.52
CA ASN A 574 -33.33 10.47 -8.55
C ASN A 574 -33.92 10.54 -7.13
N VAL A 575 -33.11 10.14 -6.16
CA VAL A 575 -33.43 10.20 -4.73
C VAL A 575 -32.29 10.87 -4.00
N VAL A 576 -32.59 11.93 -3.27
CA VAL A 576 -31.60 12.65 -2.47
C VAL A 576 -32.00 12.65 -1.00
N TYR A 577 -31.00 12.56 -0.14
CA TYR A 577 -31.15 12.72 1.30
C TYR A 577 -30.40 13.98 1.73
N THR A 578 -31.04 14.83 2.52
CA THR A 578 -30.43 16.00 3.14
C THR A 578 -30.84 16.11 4.60
N LEU A 579 -30.08 16.85 5.40
CA LEU A 579 -30.35 17.10 6.81
C LEU A 579 -30.89 18.52 6.99
N LEU A 580 -31.95 18.67 7.80
CA LEU A 580 -32.46 19.97 8.24
C LEU A 580 -32.03 20.20 9.70
N PRO A 581 -31.20 21.23 9.99
CA PRO A 581 -30.77 21.55 11.35
C PRO A 581 -31.87 22.23 12.18
N PRO A 582 -31.68 22.37 13.51
CA PRO A 582 -32.61 23.09 14.39
C PRO A 582 -32.72 24.58 14.00
N HIS A 583 -33.84 25.22 14.38
CA HIS A 583 -34.12 26.66 14.12
C HIS A 583 -34.27 27.08 12.65
N HIS A 584 -34.31 26.14 11.70
CA HIS A 584 -34.54 26.44 10.29
C HIS A 584 -36.03 26.49 9.93
N THR A 585 -36.33 27.27 8.88
CA THR A 585 -37.64 27.38 8.26
C THR A 585 -38.05 26.04 7.63
N ASN A 586 -39.35 25.86 7.39
CA ASN A 586 -39.89 24.69 6.67
C ASN A 586 -39.50 24.65 5.18
N ILE A 587 -38.47 25.40 4.78
CA ILE A 587 -38.07 25.60 3.40
C ILE A 587 -36.75 24.89 3.17
N ILE A 588 -36.73 24.00 2.19
CA ILE A 588 -35.53 23.37 1.68
C ILE A 588 -35.11 24.12 0.42
N GLU A 589 -33.89 24.63 0.38
CA GLU A 589 -33.37 25.30 -0.81
C GLU A 589 -32.45 24.36 -1.58
N LEU A 590 -32.64 24.29 -2.89
CA LEU A 590 -31.79 23.58 -3.82
C LEU A 590 -31.26 24.59 -4.82
N MET A 591 -29.96 24.77 -4.86
CA MET A 591 -29.29 25.47 -5.95
C MET A 591 -29.00 24.45 -7.06
N VAL A 592 -29.35 24.78 -8.29
CA VAL A 592 -29.15 23.93 -9.46
C VAL A 592 -28.24 24.66 -10.44
N GLU A 593 -27.12 24.05 -10.79
CA GLU A 593 -26.26 24.52 -11.87
C GLU A 593 -26.65 23.74 -13.13
N THR A 594 -27.27 24.42 -14.09
CA THR A 594 -27.79 23.81 -15.32
C THR A 594 -27.61 24.74 -16.51
N ALA A 595 -27.03 24.21 -17.58
CA ALA A 595 -26.77 24.97 -18.80
C ALA A 595 -28.05 25.46 -19.53
N ARG A 596 -29.24 24.94 -19.19
CA ARG A 596 -30.54 25.27 -19.82
C ARG A 596 -31.69 25.20 -18.79
N GLU A 597 -32.77 25.96 -19.00
CA GLU A 597 -33.98 25.89 -18.13
C GLU A 597 -34.59 24.48 -18.08
N GLU A 598 -34.46 23.69 -19.16
CA GLU A 598 -34.93 22.30 -19.23
C GLU A 598 -34.23 21.33 -18.24
N GLY A 599 -33.11 21.76 -17.63
CA GLY A 599 -32.38 20.96 -16.62
C GLY A 599 -32.87 21.15 -15.18
N ILE A 600 -33.90 21.97 -14.95
CA ILE A 600 -34.54 22.11 -13.64
C ILE A 600 -35.41 20.86 -13.38
N PRO A 601 -35.17 20.10 -12.28
CA PRO A 601 -35.84 18.85 -12.00
C PRO A 601 -37.23 19.09 -11.43
N GLU A 602 -38.15 18.20 -11.78
CA GLU A 602 -39.49 18.17 -11.21
C GLU A 602 -39.47 17.43 -9.87
N ILE A 603 -40.06 18.00 -8.83
CA ILE A 603 -40.15 17.35 -7.51
C ILE A 603 -41.32 16.35 -7.53
N ASP A 604 -41.02 15.06 -7.36
CA ASP A 604 -42.01 13.98 -7.35
C ASP A 604 -42.65 13.86 -5.95
N SER A 605 -41.82 13.73 -4.92
CA SER A 605 -42.28 13.68 -3.53
C SER A 605 -41.18 14.06 -2.55
N VAL A 606 -41.57 14.60 -1.39
CA VAL A 606 -40.66 14.85 -0.28
C VAL A 606 -41.15 14.09 0.94
N SER A 607 -40.28 13.25 1.51
CA SER A 607 -40.54 12.56 2.76
C SER A 607 -39.61 13.08 3.84
N VAL A 608 -40.18 13.69 4.87
CA VAL A 608 -39.50 13.97 6.13
C VAL A 608 -39.53 12.67 6.93
N ARG A 609 -38.36 12.03 7.07
CA ARG A 609 -38.25 10.73 7.72
C ARG A 609 -37.23 10.75 8.84
N THR A 610 -37.53 9.96 9.86
CA THR A 610 -36.79 9.81 11.12
C THR A 610 -36.26 8.37 11.26
N ASP A 611 -36.89 7.43 10.56
CA ASP A 611 -36.57 6.00 10.60
C ASP A 611 -35.50 5.57 9.59
N LEU A 612 -34.99 6.51 8.78
CA LEU A 612 -33.83 6.25 7.94
C LEU A 612 -32.60 6.20 8.84
N LYS A 613 -32.36 5.02 9.40
CA LYS A 613 -31.00 4.55 9.64
C LYS A 613 -30.33 4.62 8.28
N GLU A 614 -29.64 5.74 8.02
CA GLU A 614 -28.76 5.95 6.86
C GLU A 614 -28.09 4.66 6.45
#